data_AF-C7IY57-F1
#
_entry.id   AF-C7IY57-F1
#
_cell.length_a   1.000
_cell.length_b   1.000
_cell.length_c   1.000
_cell.angle_alpha   90.00
_cell.angle_beta   90.00
_cell.angle_gamma   90.00
#
_symmetry.space_group_name_H-M   'P 1'
#
loop_
_entity.id
_entity.type
_entity.pdbx_description
1 polymer ?
#
loop_
_entity_poly.entity_id
_entity_poly.type
_entity_poly.pdbx_seq_one_letter_code
_entity_poly.pdbx_strand_id
1 'polypeptide(L)'
;FYLLIHSVQIGQKFSKPQSEDLYYSRARSMLQKLGLEKYEKNFKKGLLTDQTLPLLTDSALRDVKIPPGPRLLILDQIKRDPEFGKAR
;
A
#
# COMPACT_ATOMS: atom_id res chain seq x y z
N PHE A 1 4.11 -29.38 44.72
CA PHE A 1 4.60 -29.39 43.34
C PHE A 1 4.51 -27.97 42.80
N TYR A 2 5.67 -27.36 42.61
CA TYR A 2 5.88 -25.98 42.13
C TYR A 2 5.39 -25.79 40.68
N LEU A 3 4.93 -24.56 40.37
CA LEU A 3 5.06 -23.84 39.09
C LEU A 3 4.34 -24.44 37.86
N LEU A 4 3.84 -23.71 36.86
CA LEU A 4 3.74 -22.29 36.53
C LEU A 4 2.82 -22.25 35.31
N ILE A 5 1.96 -21.24 35.26
CA ILE A 5 1.17 -20.83 34.10
C ILE A 5 2.07 -20.74 32.85
N HIS A 6 1.72 -21.45 31.78
CA HIS A 6 2.19 -21.12 30.44
C HIS A 6 1.01 -20.66 29.60
N SER A 7 0.73 -19.37 29.68
CA SER A 7 -0.03 -18.62 28.68
C SER A 7 0.87 -18.35 27.48
N VAL A 8 0.44 -18.72 26.27
CA VAL A 8 0.80 -17.95 25.07
C VAL A 8 -0.44 -17.83 24.18
N GLN A 9 -0.90 -16.58 24.08
CA GLN A 9 -1.94 -16.13 23.17
C GLN A 9 -1.55 -16.48 21.72
N ILE A 10 -2.34 -17.31 21.07
CA ILE A 10 -2.28 -17.46 19.62
C ILE A 10 -2.88 -16.19 19.02
N GLY A 11 -1.98 -15.37 18.47
CA GLY A 11 -2.16 -14.07 17.84
C GLY A 11 -3.61 -13.64 17.60
N GLN A 12 -4.03 -12.61 18.33
CA GLN A 12 -5.09 -11.73 17.83
C GLN A 12 -4.73 -11.36 16.41
N LYS A 13 -5.52 -11.84 15.45
CA LYS A 13 -5.53 -11.31 14.09
C LYS A 13 -5.69 -9.82 14.28
N PHE A 14 -4.67 -9.04 13.91
CA PHE A 14 -4.80 -7.60 13.80
C PHE A 14 -5.92 -7.37 12.80
N SER A 15 -7.13 -7.14 13.31
CA SER A 15 -8.25 -6.62 12.56
C SER A 15 -7.76 -5.28 12.04
N LYS A 16 -7.16 -5.29 10.84
CA LYS A 16 -6.80 -4.05 10.17
C LYS A 16 -8.08 -3.22 10.18
N PRO A 17 -8.04 -1.96 10.65
CA PRO A 17 -9.22 -1.13 10.64
C PRO A 17 -9.74 -1.11 9.21
N GLN A 18 -10.94 -1.64 9.02
CA GLN A 18 -11.57 -1.79 7.70
C GLN A 18 -11.67 -0.43 6.99
N SER A 19 -11.65 0.66 7.76
CA SER A 19 -11.60 2.05 7.31
C SER A 19 -10.31 2.43 6.58
N GLU A 20 -9.14 1.92 7.00
CA GLU A 20 -7.88 2.23 6.30
C GLU A 20 -7.87 1.63 4.90
N ASP A 21 -8.36 0.40 4.75
CA ASP A 21 -8.36 -0.29 3.46
C ASP A 21 -9.21 0.42 2.39
N LEU A 22 -10.19 1.24 2.79
CA LEU A 22 -11.00 2.04 1.86
C LEU A 22 -10.17 3.13 1.15
N TYR A 23 -9.17 3.71 1.82
CA TYR A 23 -8.33 4.77 1.24
C TYR A 23 -7.27 4.26 0.27
N TYR A 24 -7.08 2.94 0.17
CA TYR A 24 -6.07 2.32 -0.70
C TYR A 24 -6.69 1.44 -1.77
N SER A 25 -8.01 1.49 -1.99
CA SER A 25 -8.70 0.57 -2.91
C SER A 25 -8.16 0.68 -4.34
N ARG A 26 -8.03 1.92 -4.85
CA ARG A 26 -7.47 2.18 -6.18
C ARG A 26 -5.97 1.88 -6.24
N ALA A 27 -5.21 2.31 -5.24
CA ALA A 27 -3.78 2.05 -5.15
C ALA A 27 -3.47 0.54 -5.15
N ARG A 28 -4.21 -0.24 -4.35
CA ARG A 28 -4.13 -1.70 -4.30
C ARG A 28 -4.47 -2.33 -5.63
N SER A 29 -5.59 -1.93 -6.24
CA SER A 29 -6.03 -2.46 -7.53
C SER A 29 -5.00 -2.21 -8.63
N MET A 30 -4.40 -1.01 -8.64
CA MET A 30 -3.31 -0.67 -9.57
C MET A 30 -2.08 -1.56 -9.34
N LEU A 31 -1.64 -1.72 -8.09
CA LEU A 31 -0.49 -2.57 -7.76
C LEU A 31 -0.75 -4.03 -8.17
N GLN A 32 -1.95 -4.56 -7.96
CA GLN A 32 -2.31 -5.92 -8.39
C GLN A 32 -2.28 -6.07 -9.91
N LYS A 33 -2.83 -5.11 -10.67
CA LYS A 33 -2.77 -5.12 -12.15
C LYS A 33 -1.34 -5.15 -12.68
N LEU A 34 -0.39 -4.54 -11.96
CA LEU A 34 1.03 -4.49 -12.33
C LEU A 34 1.86 -5.67 -11.77
N GLY A 35 1.29 -6.58 -10.98
CA GLY A 35 2.04 -7.63 -10.27
C GLY A 35 2.99 -7.08 -9.19
N LEU A 36 2.59 -5.99 -8.54
CA LEU A 36 3.36 -5.22 -7.57
C LEU A 36 2.74 -5.22 -6.16
N GLU A 37 1.85 -6.16 -5.83
CA GLU A 37 1.11 -6.24 -4.55
C GLU A 37 2.03 -6.29 -3.32
N LYS A 38 3.26 -6.82 -3.47
CA LYS A 38 4.27 -6.82 -2.40
C LYS A 38 4.62 -5.41 -1.88
N TYR A 39 4.31 -4.38 -2.66
CA TYR A 39 4.57 -2.98 -2.31
C TYR A 39 3.42 -2.27 -1.59
N GLU A 40 2.26 -2.90 -1.39
CA GLU A 40 1.13 -2.30 -0.64
C GLU A 40 1.55 -1.79 0.74
N LYS A 41 2.39 -2.54 1.46
CA LYS A 41 2.89 -2.13 2.79
C LYS A 41 3.73 -0.85 2.75
N ASN A 42 4.42 -0.61 1.64
CA ASN A 42 5.24 0.58 1.45
C ASN A 42 4.36 1.80 1.15
N PHE A 43 3.31 1.60 0.33
CA PHE A 43 2.28 2.61 0.10
C PHE A 43 1.62 3.03 1.41
N LYS A 44 1.21 2.06 2.24
CA LYS A 44 0.64 2.34 3.57
C LYS A 44 1.61 3.09 4.48
N LYS A 45 2.87 2.67 4.52
CA LYS A 45 3.91 3.33 5.33
C LYS A 45 4.14 4.79 4.92
N GLY A 46 4.03 5.09 3.62
CA GLY A 46 4.19 6.44 3.10
C GLY A 46 2.90 7.22 2.91
N LEU A 47 1.75 6.71 3.37
CA LEU A 47 0.45 7.34 3.19
C LEU A 47 0.13 7.64 1.70
N LEU A 48 0.56 6.75 0.81
CA LEU A 48 0.29 6.82 -0.63
C LEU A 48 -1.12 6.26 -0.90
N THR A 49 -2.14 7.06 -0.54
CA THR A 49 -3.55 6.74 -0.67
C THR A 49 -4.07 6.98 -2.08
N ASP A 50 -5.32 6.60 -2.31
CA ASP A 50 -6.07 6.90 -3.52
C ASP A 50 -6.17 8.40 -3.82
N GLN A 51 -6.05 9.27 -2.81
CA GLN A 51 -6.05 10.73 -2.99
C GLN A 51 -4.69 11.26 -3.45
N THR A 52 -3.59 10.64 -3.02
CA THR A 52 -2.24 11.05 -3.39
C THR A 52 -1.73 10.35 -4.64
N LEU A 53 -2.42 9.31 -5.10
CA LEU A 53 -2.10 8.59 -6.34
C LEU A 53 -1.87 9.50 -7.57
N PRO A 54 -2.72 10.52 -7.85
CA PRO A 54 -2.51 11.45 -8.96
C PRO A 54 -1.26 12.33 -8.81
N LEU A 55 -0.73 12.46 -7.59
CA LEU A 55 0.36 13.34 -7.22
C LEU A 55 1.71 12.59 -7.10
N LEU A 56 1.72 11.28 -7.37
CA LEU A 56 2.92 10.48 -7.20
C LEU A 56 4.04 10.95 -8.14
N THR A 57 5.23 11.04 -7.56
CA THR A 57 6.48 11.37 -8.25
C THR A 57 7.49 10.23 -8.07
N ASP A 58 8.54 10.22 -8.89
CA ASP A 58 9.65 9.26 -8.73
C ASP A 58 10.25 9.34 -7.31
N SER A 59 10.43 10.56 -6.79
CA SER A 59 10.93 10.81 -5.44
C SER A 59 10.02 10.22 -4.37
N ALA A 60 8.70 10.47 -4.44
CA ALA A 60 7.75 9.95 -3.44
C ALA A 60 7.79 8.41 -3.37
N LEU A 61 7.89 7.74 -4.51
CA LEU A 61 8.00 6.29 -4.58
C LEU A 61 9.38 5.78 -4.10
N ARG A 62 10.45 6.54 -4.36
CA ARG A 62 11.79 6.22 -3.83
C ARG A 62 11.83 6.31 -2.31
N ASP A 63 11.19 7.31 -1.73
CA ASP A 63 11.18 7.56 -0.27
C ASP A 63 10.47 6.42 0.49
N VAL A 64 9.50 5.76 -0.14
CA VAL A 64 8.87 4.54 0.37
C VAL A 64 9.56 3.25 -0.08
N LYS A 65 10.82 3.32 -0.55
CA LYS A 65 11.67 2.17 -0.88
C LYS A 65 11.18 1.32 -2.06
N ILE A 66 10.52 1.93 -3.06
CA ILE A 66 10.21 1.25 -4.33
C ILE A 66 11.43 1.31 -5.26
N PRO A 67 11.94 0.16 -5.76
CA PRO A 67 13.07 0.12 -6.71
C PRO A 67 12.74 0.76 -8.07
N PRO A 68 13.77 1.16 -8.86
CA PRO A 68 13.56 1.91 -10.10
C PRO A 68 12.57 1.31 -11.09
N GLY A 69 12.65 0.00 -11.38
CA GLY A 69 11.75 -0.66 -12.34
C GLY A 69 10.26 -0.52 -11.99
N PRO A 70 9.82 -0.98 -10.81
CA PRO A 70 8.44 -0.79 -10.36
C PRO A 70 7.96 0.67 -10.34
N ARG A 71 8.84 1.64 -10.05
CA ARG A 71 8.44 3.07 -10.10
C ARG A 71 8.03 3.51 -11.49
N LEU A 72 8.78 3.09 -12.51
CA LEU A 72 8.45 3.39 -13.90
C LEU A 72 7.07 2.85 -14.28
N LEU A 73 6.78 1.59 -13.92
CA LEU A 73 5.48 0.96 -14.20
C LEU A 73 4.32 1.69 -13.50
N ILE A 74 4.50 2.08 -12.24
CA ILE A 74 3.48 2.80 -11.47
C ILE A 74 3.19 4.17 -12.10
N LEU A 75 4.23 4.97 -12.35
CA LEU A 75 4.07 6.31 -12.89
C LEU A 75 3.49 6.29 -14.31
N ASP A 76 3.89 5.31 -15.10
CA ASP A 76 3.37 5.09 -16.44
C ASP A 76 1.88 4.73 -16.42
N GLN A 77 1.44 3.83 -15.53
CA GLN A 77 0.03 3.49 -15.37
C GLN A 77 -0.81 4.70 -14.95
N ILE A 78 -0.33 5.50 -14.00
CA ILE A 78 -1.04 6.71 -13.53
C ILE A 78 -1.19 7.74 -14.67
N LYS A 79 -0.18 7.88 -15.52
CA LYS A 79 -0.24 8.79 -16.68
C LYS A 79 -1.22 8.33 -17.77
N ARG A 80 -1.33 7.03 -18.01
CA ARG A 80 -2.19 6.47 -19.07
C ARG A 80 -3.65 6.37 -18.65
N ASP A 81 -3.92 6.15 -17.37
CA ASP A 81 -5.26 5.83 -16.88
C ASP A 81 -6.00 7.11 -16.42
N PRO A 82 -7.04 7.54 -17.15
CA PRO A 82 -7.78 8.76 -16.84
C PRO A 82 -8.53 8.69 -15.50
N GLU A 83 -8.72 7.50 -14.91
CA GLU A 83 -9.32 7.36 -13.58
C GLU A 83 -8.42 7.88 -12.45
N PHE A 84 -7.10 7.99 -12.69
CA PHE A 84 -6.14 8.54 -11.75
C PHE A 84 -5.84 10.03 -12.00
N GLY A 85 -6.33 10.62 -13.09
CA GLY A 85 -6.13 12.05 -13.40
C GLY A 85 -7.11 13.00 -12.70
N LYS A 86 -8.14 12.47 -12.02
CA LYS A 86 -9.16 13.28 -11.34
C LYS A 86 -9.04 13.13 -9.83
N ALA A 87 -8.42 14.11 -9.18
CA ALA A 87 -8.71 14.37 -7.77
C ALA A 87 -10.21 14.74 -7.71
N ARG A 88 -11.02 13.91 -7.05
CA ARG A 88 -12.41 14.25 -6.75
C ARG A 88 -12.46 15.16 -5.54
#